data_AF-A0A0D5YVC8-F1
#
_entry.id   AF-A0A0D5YVC8-F1
#
_cell.length_a   1.000
_cell.length_b   1.000
_cell.length_c   1.000
_cell.angle_alpha   90.00
_cell.angle_beta   90.00
_cell.angle_gamma   90.00
#
_symmetry.space_group_name_H-M   'P 1'
#
loop_
_entity.id
_entity.type
_entity.pdbx_description
1 polymer ?
#
loop_
_entity_poly.entity_id
_entity_poly.type
_entity_poly.pdbx_seq_one_letter_code
_entity_poly.pdbx_strand_id
1 'polypeptide(L)'
;MTSTVVKPPARFWVVGIITLLWNLVGVFNYLNLAFNKTAVVEALTEEQGELFTSIPAWATAAFAIAVFSGALASIALLLRKKWAKPLFVLSLVAAVLQFINWLFLQNAAEAFGPQAYVTPALVVAIGAFLIFFAQKGIQKGWLR
;
A
#
# COMPACT_ATOMS: atom_id res chain seq x y z
N MET A 1 34.93 -4.83 18.42
CA MET A 1 33.75 -5.70 18.27
C MET A 1 33.53 -5.95 16.78
N THR A 2 33.75 -7.16 16.29
CA THR A 2 33.53 -7.53 14.89
C THR A 2 32.03 -7.66 14.64
N SER A 3 31.45 -6.70 13.89
CA SER A 3 30.05 -6.77 13.49
C SER A 3 29.88 -7.89 12.46
N THR A 4 29.51 -9.08 12.91
CA THR A 4 29.21 -10.20 12.01
C THR A 4 28.05 -9.80 11.11
N VAL A 5 28.31 -9.75 9.80
CA VAL A 5 27.30 -9.40 8.81
C VAL A 5 26.34 -10.58 8.67
N VAL A 6 25.21 -10.52 9.38
CA VAL A 6 24.14 -11.52 9.19
C VAL A 6 23.59 -11.38 7.78
N LYS A 7 23.85 -12.39 6.95
CA LYS A 7 23.37 -12.46 5.57
C LYS A 7 21.88 -12.85 5.58
N PRO A 8 20.98 -12.07 4.93
CA PRO A 8 19.58 -12.47 4.83
C PRO A 8 19.45 -13.76 4.01
N PRO A 9 18.54 -14.67 4.38
CA PRO A 9 18.26 -15.89 3.62
C PRO A 9 17.59 -15.57 2.28
N ALA A 10 17.61 -16.49 1.31
CA ALA A 10 17.01 -16.29 -0.02
C ALA A 10 15.53 -15.83 0.03
N ARG A 11 14.74 -16.39 0.95
CA ARG A 11 13.34 -15.98 1.20
C ARG A 11 13.17 -14.48 1.50
N PHE A 12 14.19 -13.82 2.06
CA PHE A 12 14.14 -12.39 2.32
C PHE A 12 14.03 -11.58 1.02
N TRP A 13 14.85 -11.95 0.04
CA TRP A 13 14.88 -11.29 -1.26
C TRP A 13 13.61 -11.56 -2.07
N VAL A 14 13.12 -12.80 -2.03
CA VAL A 14 11.84 -13.16 -2.67
C VAL A 14 10.69 -12.31 -2.10
N VAL A 15 10.56 -12.24 -0.77
CA VAL A 15 9.54 -11.40 -0.13
C VAL A 15 9.73 -9.93 -0.50
N GLY A 16 10.97 -9.43 -0.49
CA GLY A 16 11.26 -8.04 -0.86
C GLY A 16 10.85 -7.69 -2.29
N ILE A 17 11.12 -8.56 -3.26
CA ILE A 17 10.75 -8.36 -4.67
C ILE A 17 9.22 -8.40 -4.83
N ILE A 18 8.56 -9.42 -4.26
CA ILE A 18 7.10 -9.54 -4.31
C ILE A 18 6.44 -8.30 -3.70
N THR A 19 6.97 -7.81 -2.58
CA THR A 19 6.46 -6.61 -1.89
C THR A 19 6.63 -5.36 -2.76
N LEU A 20 7.77 -5.22 -3.44
CA LEU A 20 8.00 -4.11 -4.35
C LEU A 20 7.00 -4.13 -5.51
N LEU A 21 6.83 -5.29 -6.16
CA LEU A 21 5.87 -5.45 -7.25
C LEU A 21 4.44 -5.12 -6.80
N TRP A 22 4.03 -5.61 -5.64
CA TRP A 22 2.72 -5.29 -5.04
C TRP A 22 2.52 -3.78 -4.86
N ASN A 23 3.50 -3.07 -4.28
CA ASN A 23 3.38 -1.64 -4.08
C ASN A 23 3.42 -0.85 -5.40
N LEU A 24 4.14 -1.34 -6.41
CA LEU A 24 4.14 -0.75 -7.75
C LEU A 24 2.78 -0.88 -8.45
N VAL A 25 2.02 -1.95 -8.20
CA VAL A 25 0.61 -2.03 -8.65
C VAL A 25 -0.22 -0.91 -8.02
N GLY A 26 -0.03 -0.64 -6.73
CA GLY A 26 -0.66 0.49 -6.05
C GLY A 26 -0.30 1.85 -6.68
N VAL A 27 0.99 2.08 -6.95
CA VAL A 27 1.47 3.30 -7.61
C VAL A 27 0.87 3.42 -9.01
N PHE A 28 0.85 2.34 -9.79
CA PHE A 28 0.22 2.32 -11.10
C PHE A 28 -1.26 2.70 -11.03
N ASN A 29 -2.02 2.13 -10.09
CA ASN A 29 -3.43 2.48 -9.91
C ASN A 29 -3.65 3.95 -9.56
N TYR A 30 -2.80 4.52 -8.70
CA TYR A 30 -2.84 5.95 -8.39
C TYR A 30 -2.57 6.81 -9.63
N LEU A 31 -1.51 6.51 -10.37
CA LEU A 31 -1.16 7.25 -11.58
C LEU A 31 -2.22 7.10 -12.67
N ASN A 32 -2.79 5.90 -12.82
CA ASN A 32 -3.87 5.66 -13.76
C ASN A 32 -5.12 6.49 -13.40
N LEU A 33 -5.49 6.53 -12.13
CA LEU A 33 -6.60 7.38 -11.69
C LEU A 33 -6.30 8.88 -11.86
N ALA A 34 -5.06 9.31 -11.64
CA ALA A 34 -4.65 10.70 -11.74
C ALA A 34 -4.60 11.21 -13.20
N PHE A 35 -4.09 10.40 -14.13
CA PHE A 35 -3.88 10.81 -15.52
C PHE A 35 -4.97 10.35 -16.48
N ASN A 36 -5.67 9.25 -16.18
CA ASN A 36 -6.70 8.66 -17.05
C ASN A 36 -8.09 8.69 -16.41
N LYS A 37 -8.38 9.67 -15.53
CA LYS A 37 -9.63 9.73 -14.75
C LYS A 37 -10.88 9.56 -15.61
N THR A 38 -10.96 10.24 -16.75
CA THR A 38 -12.12 10.15 -17.66
C THR A 38 -12.31 8.73 -18.16
N ALA A 39 -11.27 8.09 -18.70
CA ALA A 39 -11.35 6.71 -19.18
C ALA A 39 -11.67 5.70 -18.07
N VAL A 40 -11.20 5.95 -16.83
CA VAL A 40 -11.57 5.13 -15.66
C VAL A 40 -13.05 5.26 -15.33
N VAL A 41 -13.61 6.48 -15.34
CA VAL A 41 -15.02 6.73 -15.04
C VAL A 41 -15.94 6.23 -16.14
N GLU A 42 -15.56 6.38 -17.41
CA GLU A 42 -16.33 5.89 -18.56
C GLU A 42 -16.46 4.35 -18.61
N ALA A 43 -15.54 3.63 -17.96
CA ALA A 43 -15.60 2.18 -17.85
C ALA A 43 -16.51 1.68 -16.70
N LEU A 44 -17.07 2.58 -15.91
CA LEU A 44 -17.90 2.28 -14.74
C LEU A 44 -19.38 2.58 -15.01
N THR A 45 -20.26 2.04 -14.16
CA THR A 45 -21.66 2.50 -14.13
C THR A 45 -21.73 3.95 -13.64
N GLU A 46 -22.83 4.65 -13.93
CA GLU A 46 -23.04 6.04 -13.49
C GLU A 46 -22.89 6.18 -11.96
N GLU A 47 -23.55 5.30 -11.20
CA GLU A 47 -23.47 5.22 -9.74
C GLU A 47 -22.02 5.02 -9.24
N GLN A 48 -21.25 4.16 -9.90
CA GLN A 48 -19.85 3.93 -9.55
C GLN A 48 -18.96 5.13 -9.93
N GLY A 49 -19.23 5.77 -11.07
CA GLY A 49 -18.50 6.95 -11.55
C GLY A 49 -18.67 8.16 -10.63
N GLU A 50 -19.86 8.37 -10.08
CA GLU A 50 -20.13 9.42 -9.09
C GLU A 50 -19.23 9.32 -7.85
N LEU A 51 -18.97 8.11 -7.36
CA LEU A 51 -18.04 7.89 -6.25
C LEU A 51 -16.61 8.35 -6.58
N PHE A 52 -16.12 8.09 -7.80
CA PHE A 52 -14.77 8.50 -8.22
C PHE A 52 -14.64 10.00 -8.49
N THR A 53 -15.72 10.67 -8.89
CA THR A 53 -15.73 12.12 -9.09
C THR A 53 -15.85 12.89 -7.78
N SER A 54 -16.49 12.30 -6.77
CA SER A 54 -16.71 12.90 -5.44
C SER A 54 -15.62 12.60 -4.39
N ILE A 55 -14.55 11.86 -4.75
CA ILE A 55 -13.46 11.57 -3.81
C ILE A 55 -12.82 12.89 -3.34
N PRO A 56 -12.79 13.16 -2.02
CA PRO A 56 -12.22 14.38 -1.49
C PRO A 56 -10.69 14.39 -1.61
N ALA A 57 -10.11 15.59 -1.75
CA ALA A 57 -8.67 15.77 -1.96
C ALA A 57 -7.80 15.10 -0.88
N TRP A 58 -8.26 15.10 0.38
CA TRP A 58 -7.52 14.47 1.48
C TRP A 58 -7.44 12.94 1.35
N ALA A 59 -8.48 12.29 0.82
CA ALA A 59 -8.50 10.84 0.61
C ALA A 59 -7.61 10.47 -0.58
N THR A 60 -7.58 11.30 -1.62
CA THR A 60 -6.63 11.18 -2.74
C THR A 60 -5.18 11.36 -2.27
N ALA A 61 -4.93 12.32 -1.37
CA ALA A 61 -3.60 12.50 -0.76
C ALA A 61 -3.21 11.29 0.12
N ALA A 62 -4.15 10.74 0.90
CA ALA A 62 -3.92 9.53 1.67
C ALA A 62 -3.57 8.33 0.77
N PHE A 63 -4.26 8.20 -0.38
CA PHE A 63 -3.92 7.17 -1.36
C PHE A 63 -2.49 7.33 -1.92
N ALA A 64 -2.12 8.54 -2.31
CA ALA A 64 -0.76 8.84 -2.77
C ALA A 64 0.28 8.46 -1.71
N ILE A 65 0.09 8.92 -0.46
CA ILE A 65 0.99 8.62 0.65
C ILE A 65 1.08 7.12 0.86
N ALA A 66 -0.05 6.39 0.85
CA ALA A 66 -0.08 4.95 1.04
C ALA A 66 0.81 4.21 0.03
N VAL A 67 0.64 4.47 -1.27
CA VAL A 67 1.34 3.71 -2.32
C VAL A 67 2.80 4.13 -2.48
N PHE A 68 3.11 5.43 -2.41
CA PHE A 68 4.48 5.90 -2.58
C PHE A 68 5.36 5.57 -1.37
N SER A 69 4.83 5.72 -0.14
CA SER A 69 5.58 5.32 1.05
C SER A 69 5.75 3.79 1.12
N GLY A 70 4.78 3.01 0.66
CA GLY A 70 4.88 1.54 0.57
C GLY A 70 5.91 1.08 -0.47
N ALA A 71 5.96 1.73 -1.64
CA ALA A 71 6.98 1.48 -2.65
C ALA A 71 8.39 1.83 -2.13
N LEU A 72 8.54 3.01 -1.49
CA LEU A 72 9.79 3.42 -0.88
C LEU A 72 10.21 2.50 0.27
N ALA A 73 9.27 2.04 1.08
CA ALA A 73 9.51 1.05 2.13
C ALA A 73 10.03 -0.27 1.57
N SER A 74 9.48 -0.71 0.43
CA SER A 74 9.90 -1.94 -0.27
C SER A 74 11.32 -1.81 -0.83
N ILE A 75 11.66 -0.66 -1.40
CA ILE A 75 13.02 -0.34 -1.84
C ILE A 75 13.96 -0.32 -0.63
N ALA A 76 13.59 0.38 0.45
CA ALA A 76 14.37 0.42 1.68
C ALA A 76 14.59 -0.98 2.30
N LEU A 77 13.58 -1.85 2.22
CA LEU A 77 13.66 -3.25 2.65
C LEU A 77 14.71 -4.02 1.84
N LEU A 78 14.68 -3.93 0.51
CA LEU A 78 15.67 -4.55 -0.38
C LEU A 78 17.08 -3.97 -0.18
N LEU A 79 17.18 -2.68 0.11
CA LEU A 79 18.42 -2.00 0.50
C LEU A 79 18.83 -2.29 1.95
N ARG A 80 18.09 -3.17 2.65
CA ARG A 80 18.36 -3.63 4.02
C ARG A 80 18.41 -2.50 5.04
N LYS A 81 17.55 -1.50 4.90
CA LYS A 81 17.50 -0.35 5.80
C LYS A 81 16.40 -0.47 6.84
N LYS A 82 16.71 -0.15 8.10
CA LYS A 82 15.74 -0.21 9.22
C LYS A 82 14.58 0.79 9.09
N TRP A 83 14.79 1.87 8.33
CA TRP A 83 13.74 2.86 8.07
C TRP A 83 12.66 2.36 7.09
N ALA A 84 12.78 1.15 6.54
CA ALA A 84 11.69 0.46 5.85
C ALA A 84 10.45 0.28 6.75
N LYS A 85 10.65 -0.07 8.04
CA LYS A 85 9.53 -0.30 8.98
C LYS A 85 8.64 0.93 9.16
N PRO A 86 9.15 2.12 9.57
CA PRO A 86 8.28 3.29 9.75
C PRO A 86 7.59 3.72 8.46
N LEU A 87 8.19 3.52 7.28
CA LEU A 87 7.52 3.77 6.01
C LEU A 87 6.38 2.80 5.72
N PHE A 88 6.51 1.51 6.02
CA PHE A 88 5.39 0.56 5.94
C PHE A 88 4.26 0.92 6.92
N VAL A 89 4.59 1.43 8.11
CA VAL A 89 3.59 1.92 9.08
C VAL A 89 2.86 3.13 8.51
N LEU A 90 3.59 4.12 7.98
CA LEU A 90 3.00 5.28 7.33
C LEU A 90 2.09 4.88 6.16
N SER A 91 2.54 3.94 5.33
CA SER A 91 1.78 3.39 4.21
C SER A 91 0.47 2.77 4.67
N LEU A 92 0.51 1.93 5.69
CA LEU A 92 -0.70 1.27 6.21
C LEU A 92 -1.67 2.27 6.85
N VAL A 93 -1.19 3.22 7.64
CA VAL A 93 -2.04 4.26 8.25
C VAL A 93 -2.73 5.09 7.17
N ALA A 94 -2.00 5.52 6.15
CA ALA A 94 -2.57 6.27 5.04
C ALA A 94 -3.58 5.46 4.24
N ALA A 95 -3.31 4.17 3.99
CA ALA A 95 -4.27 3.27 3.35
C ALA A 95 -5.56 3.11 4.17
N VAL A 96 -5.45 2.96 5.50
CA VAL A 96 -6.61 2.88 6.38
C VAL A 96 -7.43 4.16 6.33
N LEU A 97 -6.80 5.35 6.34
CA LEU A 97 -7.51 6.62 6.18
C LEU A 97 -8.25 6.71 4.84
N GLN A 98 -7.61 6.28 3.76
CA GLN A 98 -8.26 6.18 2.44
C GLN A 98 -9.45 5.21 2.47
N PHE A 99 -9.33 4.05 3.12
CA PHE A 99 -10.42 3.08 3.22
C PHE A 99 -11.54 3.52 4.13
N ILE A 100 -11.27 4.34 5.15
CA ILE A 100 -12.32 4.97 5.95
C ILE A 100 -13.20 5.84 5.06
N ASN A 101 -12.60 6.64 4.16
CA ASN A 101 -13.36 7.39 3.17
C ASN A 101 -14.20 6.48 2.28
N TRP A 102 -13.55 5.48 1.67
CA TRP A 102 -14.17 4.57 0.71
C TRP A 102 -15.37 3.80 1.30
N LEU A 103 -15.19 3.19 2.48
CA LEU A 103 -16.17 2.27 3.04
C LEU A 103 -17.26 2.96 3.87
N PHE A 104 -16.94 4.05 4.56
CA PHE A 104 -17.84 4.65 5.56
C PHE A 104 -18.33 6.05 5.23
N LEU A 105 -17.55 6.86 4.49
CA LEU A 105 -18.00 8.21 4.10
C LEU A 105 -18.68 8.20 2.73
N GLN A 106 -18.19 7.37 1.82
CA GLN A 106 -18.69 7.21 0.45
C GLN A 106 -19.64 6.01 0.32
N ASN A 107 -19.76 5.16 1.35
CA ASN A 107 -20.59 3.94 1.33
C ASN A 107 -20.39 3.09 0.07
N ALA A 108 -19.14 2.92 -0.39
CA ALA A 108 -18.87 2.26 -1.69
C ALA A 108 -19.44 0.83 -1.81
N ALA A 109 -19.79 0.18 -0.70
CA ALA A 109 -20.48 -1.10 -0.70
C ALA A 109 -21.89 -1.06 -1.31
N GLU A 110 -22.55 0.10 -1.36
CA GLU A 110 -23.83 0.27 -2.04
C GLU A 110 -23.66 0.10 -3.57
N ALA A 111 -22.69 0.79 -4.16
CA ALA A 111 -22.43 0.75 -5.61
C ALA A 111 -21.58 -0.45 -6.10
N PHE A 112 -20.70 -0.99 -5.24
CA PHE A 112 -19.77 -2.08 -5.60
C PHE A 112 -20.11 -3.42 -4.92
N GLY A 113 -21.12 -3.45 -4.05
CA GLY A 113 -21.47 -4.63 -3.28
C GLY A 113 -20.35 -5.11 -2.35
N PRO A 114 -20.38 -6.40 -1.93
CA PRO A 114 -19.38 -6.97 -1.02
C PRO A 114 -17.93 -6.90 -1.53
N GLN A 115 -17.72 -6.71 -2.83
CA GLN A 115 -16.36 -6.61 -3.39
C GLN A 115 -15.63 -5.35 -2.87
N ALA A 116 -16.36 -4.31 -2.45
CA ALA A 116 -15.79 -3.08 -1.92
C ALA A 116 -14.84 -3.31 -0.72
N TYR A 117 -15.04 -4.42 0.02
CA TYR A 117 -14.25 -4.79 1.20
C TYR A 117 -13.00 -5.61 0.89
N VAL A 118 -12.93 -6.26 -0.29
CA VAL A 118 -11.87 -7.22 -0.61
C VAL A 118 -10.50 -6.54 -0.67
N THR A 119 -10.37 -5.47 -1.45
CA THR A 119 -9.11 -4.74 -1.60
C THR A 119 -8.65 -4.12 -0.28
N PRO A 120 -9.51 -3.41 0.49
CA PRO A 120 -9.15 -2.92 1.82
C PRO A 120 -8.63 -4.02 2.76
N ALA A 121 -9.35 -5.15 2.87
CA ALA A 121 -8.95 -6.24 3.75
C ALA A 121 -7.60 -6.83 3.36
N LEU A 122 -7.37 -7.03 2.05
CA LEU A 122 -6.13 -7.57 1.51
C LEU A 122 -4.95 -6.61 1.77
N VAL A 123 -5.13 -5.31 1.53
CA VAL A 123 -4.09 -4.29 1.76
C VAL A 123 -3.75 -4.19 3.25
N VAL A 124 -4.74 -4.24 4.14
CA VAL A 124 -4.49 -4.20 5.59
C VAL A 124 -3.72 -5.44 6.04
N ALA A 125 -4.12 -6.64 5.58
CA ALA A 125 -3.44 -7.89 5.91
C ALA A 125 -1.98 -7.90 5.42
N ILE A 126 -1.75 -7.50 4.16
CA ILE A 126 -0.40 -7.40 3.59
C ILE A 126 0.42 -6.34 4.34
N GLY A 127 -0.13 -5.14 4.57
CA GLY A 127 0.56 -4.07 5.29
C GLY A 127 1.00 -4.49 6.70
N ALA A 128 0.11 -5.14 7.45
CA ALA A 128 0.44 -5.68 8.77
C ALA A 128 1.56 -6.74 8.69
N PHE A 129 1.48 -7.66 7.72
CA PHE A 129 2.52 -8.65 7.48
C PHE A 129 3.88 -7.99 7.16
N LEU A 130 3.91 -6.93 6.34
CA LEU A 130 5.14 -6.24 5.96
C LEU A 130 5.79 -5.49 7.12
N ILE A 131 4.99 -4.85 7.97
CA ILE A 131 5.48 -4.21 9.20
C ILE A 131 6.12 -5.26 10.11
N PHE A 132 5.43 -6.39 10.31
CA PHE A 132 5.94 -7.51 11.09
C PHE A 132 7.22 -8.12 10.48
N PHE A 133 7.26 -8.28 9.16
CA PHE A 133 8.40 -8.81 8.44
C PHE A 133 9.62 -7.89 8.56
N ALA A 134 9.43 -6.58 8.38
CA ALA A 134 10.48 -5.58 8.58
C ALA A 134 10.97 -5.57 10.04
N GLN A 135 10.07 -5.65 11.02
CA GLN A 135 10.43 -5.76 12.44
C GLN A 135 11.29 -7.01 12.72
N LYS A 136 10.90 -8.17 12.20
CA LYS A 136 11.71 -9.40 12.30
C LYS A 136 13.05 -9.26 11.59
N GLY A 137 13.08 -8.57 10.45
CA GLY A 137 14.32 -8.27 9.73
C GLY A 137 15.29 -7.40 10.54
N ILE A 138 14.78 -6.42 11.29
CA ILE A 138 15.58 -5.60 12.22
C ILE A 138 16.11 -6.46 13.37
N GLN A 139 15.24 -7.24 14.04
CA GLN A 139 15.62 -8.10 15.16
C GLN A 139 16.68 -9.15 14.78
N LYS A 140 16.64 -9.65 13.56
CA LYS A 140 17.60 -10.63 13.03
C LYS A 140 18.85 -9.99 12.41
N GLY A 141 19.01 -8.67 12.47
CA GLY A 141 20.13 -7.95 11.88
C GLY A 141 20.18 -7.97 10.34
N TRP A 142 19.08 -8.37 9.69
CA TRP A 142 18.94 -8.33 8.23
C TRP A 142 18.83 -6.88 7.75
N LEU A 143 18.12 -6.03 8.50
CA LEU A 143 17.96 -4.60 8.27
C LEU A 143 18.81 -3.81 9.27
N ARG A 144 19.43 -2.72 8.80
CA ARG A 144 20.35 -1.87 9.55
C ARG A 144 19.96 -0.40 9.55
#